data_AF-A0A8S1IZM1-F1
#
_entry.id   AF-A0A8S1IZM1-F1
#
_cell.length_a   1.000
_cell.length_b   1.000
_cell.length_c   1.000
_cell.angle_alpha   90.00
_cell.angle_beta   90.00
_cell.angle_gamma   90.00
#
_symmetry.space_group_name_H-M   'P 1'
#
loop_
_entity.id
_entity.type
_entity.pdbx_description
1 polymer ?
#
loop_
_entity_poly.entity_id
_entity_poly.type
_entity_poly.pdbx_seq_one_letter_code
_entity_poly.pdbx_strand_id
1 'polypeptide(L)'
;MADSGASEGLAADASDVRTPLLDAEEGAAGARDEESVPKPPARTGSLLTAIPVTLLAVGSIFCLVVGLLTDFVPLYFLLLSAGIVGLGGSLLASGMLCSMGTMRHQFNRFKRENDRLSRTSFKLQSSVEDFESTNFQLSNHVEALQGTVDDLQDVSEGLHNQLGQFGDLRESMQEFSKESGQDITETISGINGVYDKVYGLSLQNERTLLLRAAQDVEFLDREEGLSQQEFQRFLHLIPQHLRERFEKSKMTFESIAGADHVIDHREMAGLIDTLLAENEEKLCASG
;
A
#
# COMPACT_ATOMS: atom_id res chain seq x y z
N MET A 1 -63.00 26.69 32.01
CA MET A 1 -63.63 26.05 30.84
C MET A 1 -62.49 25.51 30.02
N ALA A 2 -62.07 24.27 30.29
CA ALA A 2 -62.58 23.05 29.63
C ALA A 2 -62.04 23.02 28.18
N ASP A 3 -60.96 22.31 27.89
CA ASP A 3 -60.79 20.84 27.78
C ASP A 3 -61.00 20.34 26.34
N SER A 4 -60.04 19.50 25.92
CA SER A 4 -60.14 18.37 24.99
C SER A 4 -60.13 18.55 23.45
N GLY A 5 -59.35 17.65 22.82
CA GLY A 5 -59.40 17.25 21.40
C GLY A 5 -58.07 17.48 20.66
N ALA A 6 -57.03 16.65 20.70
CA ALA A 6 -56.91 15.23 20.30
C ALA A 6 -57.17 14.95 18.81
N SER A 7 -56.08 14.81 18.04
CA SER A 7 -55.92 13.90 16.88
C SER A 7 -54.41 13.72 16.67
N GLU A 8 -53.79 12.58 16.96
CA GLU A 8 -53.69 11.41 16.05
C GLU A 8 -53.33 11.88 14.62
N GLY A 9 -52.21 11.53 13.99
CA GLY A 9 -51.18 10.54 14.23
C GLY A 9 -50.61 10.23 12.85
N LEU A 10 -49.29 10.19 12.67
CA LEU A 10 -48.64 9.53 11.53
C LEU A 10 -47.12 9.48 11.75
N ALA A 11 -46.70 8.51 12.57
CA ALA A 11 -45.32 8.02 12.54
C ALA A 11 -45.31 6.80 11.61
N ALA A 12 -44.99 7.03 10.34
CA ALA A 12 -44.49 5.99 9.43
C ALA A 12 -42.99 5.89 9.71
N ASP A 13 -42.45 4.83 10.28
CA ASP A 13 -42.37 3.45 9.78
C ASP A 13 -41.91 3.39 8.32
N ALA A 14 -40.59 3.30 8.17
CA ALA A 14 -39.95 2.87 6.94
C ALA A 14 -38.59 2.24 7.29
N SER A 15 -38.60 0.91 7.36
CA SER A 15 -37.59 -0.01 6.83
C SER A 15 -36.13 0.26 7.26
N ASP A 16 -35.56 -0.43 8.26
CA ASP A 16 -35.28 -1.88 8.29
C ASP A 16 -35.02 -2.49 6.90
N VAL A 17 -33.98 -1.98 6.23
CA VAL A 17 -33.30 -2.71 5.15
C VAL A 17 -32.18 -3.53 5.78
N ARG A 18 -32.57 -4.72 6.23
CA ARG A 18 -31.67 -5.87 6.36
C ARG A 18 -31.07 -6.19 4.99
N THR A 19 -29.82 -5.83 4.77
CA THR A 19 -28.99 -6.51 3.77
C THR A 19 -28.59 -7.89 4.32
N PRO A 20 -28.83 -8.97 3.55
CA PRO A 20 -28.40 -10.31 3.93
C PRO A 20 -26.88 -10.39 3.84
N LEU A 21 -26.24 -10.64 4.97
CA LEU A 21 -24.86 -11.09 5.06
C LEU A 21 -24.79 -12.43 4.31
N LEU A 22 -24.25 -12.40 3.09
CA LEU A 22 -23.98 -13.59 2.30
C LEU A 22 -22.85 -14.37 2.97
N ASP A 23 -23.25 -15.40 3.70
CA ASP A 23 -22.45 -16.59 3.95
C ASP A 23 -22.14 -17.24 2.58
N ALA A 24 -20.93 -17.02 2.06
CA ALA A 24 -20.21 -17.94 1.17
C ALA A 24 -18.90 -17.30 0.70
N GLU A 25 -17.80 -17.64 1.37
CA GLU A 25 -16.55 -18.07 0.71
C GLU A 25 -15.67 -18.70 1.80
N GLU A 26 -16.10 -19.91 2.17
CA GLU A 26 -15.27 -20.95 2.74
C GLU A 26 -14.24 -21.35 1.67
N GLY A 27 -13.10 -20.67 1.63
CA GLY A 27 -12.12 -20.84 0.56
C GLY A 27 -10.71 -20.47 1.00
N ALA A 28 -9.89 -21.50 1.19
CA ALA A 28 -8.44 -21.43 1.38
C ALA A 28 -7.97 -20.84 2.72
N ALA A 29 -8.15 -21.64 3.78
CA ALA A 29 -7.15 -21.79 4.82
C ALA A 29 -5.80 -22.17 4.18
N GLY A 30 -5.10 -21.17 3.65
CA GLY A 30 -3.69 -21.26 3.31
C GLY A 30 -2.96 -21.51 4.61
N ALA A 31 -2.53 -22.76 4.78
CA ALA A 31 -1.56 -23.17 5.78
C ALA A 31 -0.38 -22.20 5.71
N ARG A 32 -0.39 -21.19 6.59
CA ARG A 32 0.83 -20.51 6.99
C ARG A 32 1.65 -21.59 7.63
N ASP A 33 2.61 -22.10 6.87
CA ASP A 33 3.75 -22.82 7.38
C ASP A 33 4.22 -22.05 8.62
N GLU A 34 3.94 -22.62 9.80
CA GLU A 34 4.65 -22.30 11.01
C GLU A 34 6.12 -22.56 10.66
N GLU A 35 6.81 -21.48 10.25
CA GLU A 35 8.23 -21.48 10.05
C GLU A 35 8.84 -21.87 11.39
N SER A 36 9.12 -23.17 11.47
CA SER A 36 9.57 -23.87 12.65
C SER A 36 10.78 -23.14 13.18
N VAL A 37 10.57 -22.38 14.25
CA VAL A 37 11.65 -21.79 15.05
C VAL A 37 12.62 -22.94 15.32
N PRO A 38 13.87 -22.88 14.83
CA PRO A 38 14.80 -23.99 14.94
C PRO A 38 15.04 -24.26 16.42
N LYS A 39 14.45 -25.35 16.90
CA LYS A 39 14.58 -25.83 18.27
C LYS A 39 16.07 -25.92 18.58
N PRO A 40 16.57 -25.19 19.60
CA PRO A 40 18.00 -25.12 19.87
C PRO A 40 18.53 -26.54 20.09
N PRO A 41 19.66 -26.91 19.47
CA PRO A 41 20.20 -28.25 19.58
C PRO A 41 20.40 -28.59 21.04
N ALA A 42 19.78 -29.69 21.47
CA ALA A 42 19.87 -30.21 22.83
C ALA A 42 21.36 -30.26 23.21
N ARG A 43 21.72 -29.47 24.24
CA ARG A 43 23.06 -29.36 24.81
C ARG A 43 23.60 -30.76 25.13
N THR A 44 24.40 -31.32 24.22
CA THR A 44 25.31 -32.44 24.46
C THR A 44 26.54 -31.94 25.22
N GLY A 45 26.32 -31.26 26.34
CA GLY A 45 27.36 -30.66 27.17
C GLY A 45 27.95 -31.60 28.23
N SER A 46 27.47 -32.84 28.33
CA SER A 46 27.78 -33.75 29.45
C SER A 46 28.95 -34.71 29.19
N LEU A 47 29.38 -34.91 27.94
CA LEU A 47 30.49 -35.83 27.65
C LEU A 47 31.87 -35.19 27.82
N LEU A 48 32.02 -33.89 27.52
CA LEU A 48 33.32 -33.23 27.60
C LEU A 48 33.76 -32.94 29.05
N THR A 49 32.81 -32.76 29.97
CA THR A 49 33.10 -32.53 31.40
C THR A 49 33.41 -33.82 32.16
N ALA A 50 33.06 -34.99 31.62
CA ALA A 50 33.31 -36.29 32.25
C ALA A 50 34.75 -36.80 32.06
N ILE A 51 35.43 -36.37 30.99
CA ILE A 51 36.79 -36.81 30.65
C ILE A 51 37.83 -36.50 31.75
N PRO A 52 37.89 -35.29 32.34
CA PRO A 52 38.86 -35.03 33.40
C PRO A 52 38.59 -35.85 34.66
N VAL A 53 37.31 -36.11 34.99
CA VAL A 53 36.92 -36.84 36.21
C VAL A 53 37.26 -38.32 36.10
N THR A 54 37.01 -38.94 34.95
CA THR A 54 37.37 -40.36 34.72
C THR A 54 38.89 -40.55 34.66
N LEU A 55 39.63 -39.58 34.10
CA LEU A 55 41.10 -39.64 34.04
C LEU A 55 41.74 -39.46 35.42
N LEU A 56 41.17 -38.61 36.28
CA LEU A 56 41.58 -38.45 37.68
C LEU A 56 41.29 -39.72 38.50
N ALA A 57 40.13 -40.35 38.29
CA ALA A 57 39.76 -41.59 38.96
C ALA A 57 40.69 -42.75 38.56
N VAL A 58 40.98 -42.92 37.27
CA VAL A 58 41.91 -43.95 36.78
C VAL A 58 43.34 -43.69 37.28
N GLY A 59 43.78 -42.42 37.30
CA GLY A 59 45.08 -42.04 37.86
C GLY A 59 45.19 -42.35 39.36
N SER A 60 44.14 -42.08 40.14
CA SER A 60 44.10 -42.40 41.57
C SER A 60 44.16 -43.91 41.84
N ILE A 61 43.44 -44.71 41.04
CA ILE A 61 43.47 -46.18 41.15
C ILE A 61 44.88 -46.70 40.82
N PHE A 62 45.49 -46.17 39.76
CA PHE A 62 46.86 -46.55 39.37
C PHE A 62 47.89 -46.22 40.48
N CYS A 63 47.80 -45.04 41.10
CA CYS A 63 48.68 -44.67 42.22
C CYS A 63 48.51 -45.60 43.43
N LEU A 64 47.28 -46.02 43.75
CA LEU A 64 47.03 -46.97 44.85
C LEU A 64 47.64 -48.35 44.56
N VAL A 65 47.49 -48.85 43.33
CA VAL A 65 48.04 -50.16 42.93
C VAL A 65 49.57 -50.14 42.95
N VAL A 66 50.19 -49.07 42.43
CA VAL A 66 51.65 -48.92 42.45
C VAL A 66 52.17 -48.76 43.88
N GLY A 67 51.50 -47.99 44.73
CA GLY A 67 51.84 -47.81 46.15
C GLY A 67 51.77 -49.08 46.99
N LEU A 68 50.93 -50.04 46.62
CA LEU A 68 50.88 -51.38 47.25
C LEU A 68 52.03 -52.29 46.80
N LEU A 69 52.63 -52.03 45.64
CA LEU A 69 53.72 -52.81 45.06
C LEU A 69 55.12 -52.25 45.39
N THR A 70 55.21 -51.09 46.06
CA THR A 70 56.50 -50.42 46.34
C THR A 70 57.40 -51.16 47.33
N ASP A 71 56.87 -52.11 48.10
CA ASP A 71 57.69 -52.93 49.01
C ASP A 71 58.70 -53.81 48.25
N PHE A 72 58.51 -54.00 46.93
CA PHE A 72 59.37 -54.82 46.08
C PHE A 72 60.14 -54.06 44.99
N VAL A 73 59.90 -52.76 44.80
CA VAL A 73 60.42 -52.00 43.65
C VAL A 73 61.28 -50.82 44.11
N PRO A 74 62.53 -50.66 43.60
CA PRO A 74 63.41 -49.59 44.02
C PRO A 74 62.82 -48.21 43.68
N LEU A 75 63.01 -47.25 44.60
CA LEU A 75 62.46 -45.88 44.58
C LEU A 75 62.71 -45.10 43.27
N TYR A 76 63.76 -45.48 42.53
CA TYR A 76 64.08 -44.93 41.21
C TYR A 76 62.99 -45.19 40.14
N PHE A 77 62.35 -46.36 40.14
CA PHE A 77 61.30 -46.70 39.17
C PHE A 77 60.01 -45.88 39.37
N LEU A 78 59.71 -45.55 40.62
CA LEU A 78 58.55 -44.73 41.00
C LEU A 78 58.74 -43.28 40.55
N LEU A 79 59.95 -42.75 40.74
CA LEU A 79 60.33 -41.41 40.29
C LEU A 79 60.28 -41.29 38.76
N LEU A 80 60.67 -42.35 38.05
CA LEU A 80 60.65 -42.40 36.59
C LEU A 80 59.21 -42.51 36.03
N SER A 81 58.35 -43.35 36.61
CA SER A 81 56.95 -43.46 36.17
C SER A 81 56.15 -42.19 36.48
N ALA A 82 56.38 -41.57 37.64
CA ALA A 82 55.80 -40.28 37.98
C ALA A 82 56.23 -39.17 36.99
N GLY A 83 57.50 -39.18 36.57
CA GLY A 83 58.01 -38.26 35.56
C GLY A 83 57.33 -38.44 34.19
N ILE A 84 57.14 -39.68 33.72
CA ILE A 84 56.47 -39.96 32.45
C ILE A 84 55.00 -39.54 32.49
N VAL A 85 54.28 -39.85 33.58
CA VAL A 85 52.86 -39.48 33.73
C VAL A 85 52.70 -37.97 33.84
N GLY A 86 53.59 -37.29 34.57
CA GLY A 86 53.58 -35.83 34.69
C GLY A 86 53.83 -35.12 33.34
N LEU A 87 54.84 -35.58 32.60
CA LEU A 87 55.13 -35.04 31.26
C LEU A 87 53.98 -35.32 30.29
N GLY A 88 53.45 -36.54 30.26
CA GLY A 88 52.31 -36.91 29.43
C GLY A 88 51.04 -36.11 29.76
N GLY A 89 50.76 -35.91 31.04
CA GLY A 89 49.63 -35.09 31.50
C GLY A 89 49.76 -33.62 31.12
N SER A 90 50.97 -33.04 31.24
CA SER A 90 51.22 -31.64 30.88
C SER A 90 51.06 -31.38 29.37
N LEU A 91 51.54 -32.30 28.53
CA LEU A 91 51.38 -32.25 27.08
C LEU A 91 49.91 -32.36 26.66
N LEU A 92 49.16 -33.29 27.26
CA LEU A 92 47.72 -33.44 27.01
C LEU A 92 46.92 -32.21 27.45
N ALA A 93 47.21 -31.68 28.64
CA ALA A 93 46.56 -30.47 29.15
C ALA A 93 46.83 -29.26 28.24
N SER A 94 48.08 -29.09 27.80
CA SER A 94 48.44 -28.04 26.84
C SER A 94 47.70 -28.19 25.51
N GLY A 95 47.58 -29.42 24.98
CA GLY A 95 46.84 -29.70 23.76
C GLY A 95 45.35 -29.37 23.88
N MET A 96 44.72 -29.71 25.01
CA MET A 96 43.31 -29.38 25.27
C MET A 96 43.08 -27.88 25.42
N LEU A 97 43.96 -27.15 26.12
CA LEU A 97 43.84 -25.70 26.26
C LEU A 97 43.94 -24.98 24.91
N CYS A 98 44.85 -25.41 24.03
CA CYS A 98 44.95 -24.88 22.68
C CYS A 98 43.69 -25.18 21.83
N SER A 99 43.19 -26.42 21.89
CA SER A 99 41.97 -26.83 21.16
C SER A 99 40.71 -26.08 21.65
N MET A 100 40.59 -25.88 22.96
CA MET A 100 39.46 -25.15 23.55
C MET A 100 39.53 -23.65 23.21
N GLY A 101 40.75 -23.10 23.06
CA GLY A 101 40.97 -21.74 22.58
C GLY A 101 40.46 -21.52 21.14
N THR A 102 40.76 -22.44 20.23
CA THR A 102 40.30 -22.33 18.82
C THR A 102 38.80 -22.53 18.69
N MET A 103 38.20 -23.47 19.44
CA MET A 103 36.74 -23.64 19.47
C MET A 103 36.02 -22.42 20.03
N ARG A 104 36.55 -21.80 21.09
CA ARG A 104 35.97 -20.58 21.66
C ARG A 104 35.99 -19.41 20.66
N HIS A 105 37.02 -19.35 19.82
CA HIS A 105 37.07 -18.37 18.73
C HIS A 105 35.99 -18.62 17.68
N GLN A 106 35.81 -19.87 17.23
CA GLN A 106 34.76 -20.21 16.27
C GLN A 106 33.36 -19.97 16.84
N PHE A 107 33.12 -20.32 18.11
CA PHE A 107 31.84 -20.06 18.77
C PHE A 107 31.52 -18.57 18.85
N ASN A 108 32.51 -17.73 19.19
CA ASN A 108 32.33 -16.28 19.21
C ASN A 108 32.08 -15.71 17.80
N ARG A 109 32.70 -16.28 16.76
CA ARG A 109 32.44 -15.90 15.38
C ARG A 109 31.01 -16.26 14.96
N PHE A 110 30.57 -17.49 15.23
CA PHE A 110 29.19 -17.90 14.96
C PHE A 110 28.17 -17.04 15.71
N LYS A 111 28.44 -16.71 16.98
CA LYS A 111 27.56 -15.83 17.74
C LYS A 111 27.44 -14.44 17.09
N ARG A 112 28.55 -13.86 16.62
CA ARG A 112 28.54 -12.57 15.90
C ARG A 112 27.81 -12.64 14.57
N GLU A 113 28.00 -13.72 13.81
CA GLU A 113 27.30 -13.92 12.54
C GLU A 113 25.79 -14.09 12.75
N ASN A 114 25.39 -14.85 13.78
CA ASN A 114 23.98 -15.00 14.14
C ASN A 114 23.37 -13.67 14.61
N ASP A 115 24.06 -12.94 15.50
CA ASP A 115 23.61 -11.60 15.94
C ASP A 115 23.49 -10.63 14.75
N ARG A 116 24.39 -10.71 13.76
CA ARG A 116 24.32 -9.92 12.53
C ARG A 116 23.10 -10.30 11.71
N LEU A 117 22.86 -11.60 11.53
CA LEU A 117 21.75 -12.11 10.75
C LEU A 117 20.40 -11.73 11.37
N SER A 118 20.24 -11.89 12.69
CA SER A 118 19.03 -11.46 13.40
C SER A 118 18.79 -9.97 13.28
N ARG A 119 19.83 -9.12 13.34
CA ARG A 119 19.70 -7.68 13.12
C ARG A 119 19.29 -7.34 11.69
N THR A 120 19.82 -8.05 10.69
CA THR A 120 19.40 -7.83 9.30
C THR A 120 17.96 -8.27 9.07
N SER A 121 17.56 -9.43 9.59
CA SER A 121 16.18 -9.91 9.51
C SER A 121 15.22 -8.92 10.17
N PHE A 122 15.55 -8.39 11.35
CA PHE A 122 14.74 -7.37 12.01
C PHE A 122 14.62 -6.08 11.18
N LYS A 123 15.72 -5.61 10.58
CA LYS A 123 15.69 -4.42 9.70
C LYS A 123 14.87 -4.65 8.44
N LEU A 124 15.00 -5.83 7.82
CA LEU A 124 14.21 -6.22 6.66
C LEU A 124 12.72 -6.28 7.02
N GLN A 125 12.36 -6.90 8.14
CA GLN A 125 10.99 -6.96 8.62
C GLN A 125 10.42 -5.56 8.89
N SER A 126 11.16 -4.70 9.59
CA SER A 126 10.74 -3.30 9.81
C SER A 126 10.57 -2.54 8.50
N SER A 127 11.45 -2.77 7.51
CA SER A 127 11.31 -2.12 6.19
C SER A 127 10.08 -2.62 5.44
N VAL A 128 9.75 -3.91 5.56
CA VAL A 128 8.53 -4.48 4.97
C VAL A 128 7.28 -3.88 5.62
N GLU A 129 7.25 -3.78 6.96
CA GLU A 129 6.16 -3.14 7.69
C GLU A 129 5.99 -1.66 7.29
N ASP A 130 7.10 -0.92 7.14
CA ASP A 130 7.08 0.47 6.67
C ASP A 130 6.53 0.57 5.22
N PHE A 131 6.93 -0.35 4.33
CA PHE A 131 6.43 -0.41 2.96
C PHE A 131 4.94 -0.77 2.90
N GLU A 132 4.48 -1.73 3.70
CA GLU A 132 3.07 -2.10 3.80
C GLU A 132 2.23 -0.94 4.34
N SER A 133 2.72 -0.24 5.38
CA SER A 133 2.05 0.95 5.91
C SER A 133 1.97 2.07 4.87
N THR A 134 3.04 2.29 4.11
CA THR A 134 3.07 3.31 3.05
C THR A 134 2.11 2.93 1.91
N ASN A 135 2.09 1.67 1.47
CA ASN A 135 1.14 1.19 0.48
C ASN A 135 -0.31 1.34 0.95
N PHE A 136 -0.60 1.04 2.22
CA PHE A 136 -1.94 1.23 2.79
C PHE A 136 -2.34 2.70 2.80
N GLN A 137 -1.44 3.60 3.22
CA GLN A 137 -1.69 5.04 3.17
C GLN A 137 -1.93 5.53 1.74
N LEU A 138 -1.12 5.06 0.78
CA LEU A 138 -1.26 5.44 -0.63
C LEU A 138 -2.59 4.94 -1.21
N SER A 139 -2.99 3.69 -0.89
CA SER A 139 -4.28 3.13 -1.29
C SER A 139 -5.44 3.94 -0.73
N ASN A 140 -5.38 4.32 0.56
CA ASN A 140 -6.42 5.17 1.16
C ASN A 140 -6.47 6.56 0.51
N HIS A 141 -5.32 7.13 0.14
CA HIS A 141 -5.29 8.39 -0.60
C HIS A 141 -5.91 8.26 -1.98
N VAL A 142 -5.63 7.18 -2.72
CA VAL A 142 -6.25 6.90 -4.01
C VAL A 142 -7.77 6.73 -3.87
N GLU A 143 -8.24 5.97 -2.87
CA GLU A 143 -9.67 5.79 -2.63
C GLU A 143 -10.38 7.12 -2.26
N ALA A 144 -9.75 7.94 -1.40
CA ALA A 144 -10.28 9.26 -1.08
C ALA A 144 -10.29 10.21 -2.30
N LEU A 145 -9.25 10.16 -3.13
CA LEU A 145 -9.16 10.91 -4.38
C LEU A 145 -10.24 10.45 -5.36
N GLN A 146 -10.54 9.15 -5.43
CA GLN A 146 -11.57 8.59 -6.28
C GLN A 146 -12.98 8.98 -5.80
N GLY A 147 -13.26 8.91 -4.50
CA GLY A 147 -14.52 9.42 -3.95
C GLY A 147 -14.70 10.92 -4.20
N THR A 148 -13.61 11.70 -4.15
CA THR A 148 -13.66 13.13 -4.52
C THR A 148 -14.01 13.34 -6.01
N VAL A 149 -13.53 12.45 -6.90
CA VAL A 149 -13.86 12.50 -8.33
C VAL A 149 -15.34 12.17 -8.55
N ASP A 150 -15.85 11.14 -7.89
CA ASP A 150 -17.26 10.77 -7.95
C ASP A 150 -18.15 11.93 -7.45
N ASP A 151 -17.80 12.54 -6.31
CA ASP A 151 -18.49 13.72 -5.79
C ASP A 151 -18.46 14.90 -6.80
N LEU A 152 -17.31 15.15 -7.43
CA LEU A 152 -17.18 16.21 -8.45
C LEU A 152 -18.01 15.90 -9.70
N GLN A 153 -18.09 14.63 -10.10
CA GLN A 153 -18.93 14.20 -11.22
C GLN A 153 -20.41 14.40 -10.90
N ASP A 154 -20.86 13.99 -9.71
CA ASP A 154 -22.24 14.18 -9.24
C ASP A 154 -22.60 15.68 -9.18
N VAL A 155 -21.70 16.53 -8.67
CA VAL A 155 -21.87 17.98 -8.66
C VAL A 155 -21.95 18.53 -10.09
N SER A 156 -21.12 18.04 -11.01
CA SER A 156 -21.12 18.46 -12.40
C SER A 156 -22.44 18.10 -13.11
N GLU A 157 -22.94 16.87 -12.93
CA GLU A 157 -24.22 16.44 -13.48
C GLU A 157 -25.39 17.22 -12.86
N GLY A 158 -25.35 17.49 -11.56
CA GLY A 158 -26.32 18.34 -10.87
C GLY A 158 -26.36 19.77 -11.43
N LEU A 159 -25.19 20.39 -11.63
CA LEU A 159 -25.08 21.70 -12.26
C LEU A 159 -25.61 21.70 -13.69
N HIS A 160 -25.32 20.66 -14.48
CA HIS A 160 -25.81 20.54 -15.85
C HIS A 160 -27.35 20.48 -15.90
N ASN A 161 -27.97 19.69 -15.01
CA ASN A 161 -29.42 19.60 -14.90
C ASN A 161 -30.05 20.94 -14.47
N GLN A 162 -29.44 21.64 -13.51
CA GLN A 162 -29.88 22.98 -13.11
C GLN A 162 -29.74 23.99 -14.25
N LEU A 163 -28.67 23.89 -15.04
CA LEU A 163 -28.46 24.75 -16.21
C LEU A 163 -29.55 24.55 -17.26
N GLY A 164 -29.99 23.31 -17.49
CA GLY A 164 -31.13 23.00 -18.36
C GLY A 164 -32.42 23.66 -17.87
N GLN A 165 -32.74 23.51 -16.57
CA GLN A 165 -33.92 24.15 -15.97
C GLN A 165 -33.87 25.69 -16.02
N PHE A 166 -32.68 26.28 -15.86
CA PHE A 166 -32.50 27.72 -16.05
C PHE A 166 -32.69 28.15 -17.50
N GLY A 167 -32.28 27.33 -18.47
CA GLY A 167 -32.55 27.54 -19.88
C GLY A 167 -34.07 27.60 -20.17
N ASP A 168 -34.82 26.62 -19.67
CA ASP A 168 -36.28 26.55 -19.83
C ASP A 168 -37.00 27.74 -19.15
N LEU A 169 -36.51 28.14 -17.96
CA LEU A 169 -37.02 29.30 -17.24
C LEU A 169 -36.74 30.61 -18.00
N ARG A 170 -35.54 30.74 -18.58
CA ARG A 170 -35.16 31.88 -19.42
C ARG A 170 -36.07 32.00 -20.63
N GLU A 171 -36.31 30.90 -21.35
CA GLU A 171 -37.19 30.89 -22.52
C GLU A 171 -38.62 31.32 -22.15
N SER A 172 -39.15 30.75 -21.06
CA SER A 172 -40.47 31.11 -20.51
C SER A 172 -40.56 32.59 -20.11
N MET A 173 -39.53 33.15 -19.46
CA MET A 173 -39.48 34.56 -19.09
C MET A 173 -39.34 35.48 -20.30
N GLN A 174 -38.60 35.06 -21.32
CA GLN A 174 -38.41 35.84 -22.54
C GLN A 174 -39.71 35.90 -23.37
N GLU A 175 -40.46 34.80 -23.41
CA GLU A 175 -41.80 34.75 -24.00
C GLU A 175 -42.78 35.65 -23.24
N PHE A 176 -42.81 35.55 -21.91
CA PHE A 176 -43.66 36.42 -21.07
C PHE A 176 -43.28 37.90 -21.17
N SER A 177 -42.00 38.25 -21.29
CA SER A 177 -41.54 39.64 -21.43
C SER A 177 -41.94 40.25 -22.78
N LYS A 178 -41.88 39.47 -23.86
CA LYS A 178 -42.39 39.87 -25.18
C LYS A 178 -43.90 40.15 -25.12
N GLU A 179 -44.62 39.43 -24.27
CA GLU A 179 -46.07 39.56 -24.11
C GLU A 179 -46.49 40.70 -23.14
N SER A 180 -45.72 40.95 -22.08
CA SER A 180 -46.08 41.89 -20.99
C SER A 180 -45.46 43.30 -21.11
N GLY A 181 -44.41 43.50 -21.92
CA GLY A 181 -43.90 44.84 -22.28
C GLY A 181 -43.32 45.70 -21.14
N GLN A 182 -43.03 45.15 -19.96
CA GLN A 182 -42.48 45.86 -18.80
C GLN A 182 -41.18 45.22 -18.27
N ASP A 183 -40.31 46.05 -17.66
CA ASP A 183 -39.06 45.93 -16.85
C ASP A 183 -38.38 44.58 -16.52
N ILE A 184 -38.81 43.46 -17.09
CA ILE A 184 -38.21 42.14 -16.93
C ILE A 184 -36.84 42.09 -17.63
N THR A 185 -36.52 43.06 -18.48
CA THR A 185 -35.23 43.21 -19.16
C THR A 185 -34.04 43.28 -18.18
N GLU A 186 -34.19 43.97 -17.05
CA GLU A 186 -33.12 44.06 -16.03
C GLU A 186 -32.95 42.73 -15.29
N THR A 187 -34.05 42.06 -14.96
CA THR A 187 -34.04 40.73 -14.34
C THR A 187 -33.47 39.66 -15.28
N ILE A 188 -33.82 39.71 -16.57
CA ILE A 188 -33.26 38.83 -17.61
C ILE A 188 -31.76 39.05 -17.76
N SER A 189 -31.29 40.30 -17.75
CA SER A 189 -29.86 40.59 -17.79
C SER A 189 -29.13 40.06 -16.56
N GLY A 190 -29.76 40.12 -15.38
CA GLY A 190 -29.22 39.53 -14.14
C GLY A 190 -29.16 38.00 -14.19
N ILE A 191 -30.21 37.35 -14.71
CA ILE A 191 -30.27 35.90 -14.90
C ILE A 191 -29.21 35.44 -15.91
N ASN A 192 -29.05 36.14 -17.03
CA ASN A 192 -28.00 35.84 -18.02
C ASN A 192 -26.60 35.93 -17.36
N GLY A 193 -26.34 36.96 -16.55
CA GLY A 193 -25.06 37.09 -15.85
C GLY A 193 -24.80 36.00 -14.80
N VAL A 194 -25.84 35.43 -14.18
CA VAL A 194 -25.70 34.27 -13.28
C VAL A 194 -25.48 33.00 -14.11
N TYR A 195 -26.22 32.83 -15.19
CA TYR A 195 -26.10 31.69 -16.10
C TYR A 195 -24.67 31.60 -16.67
N ASP A 196 -24.12 32.70 -17.16
CA ASP A 196 -22.75 32.75 -17.70
C ASP A 196 -21.71 32.33 -16.65
N LYS A 197 -21.92 32.74 -15.39
CA LYS A 197 -21.03 32.36 -14.28
C LYS A 197 -21.15 30.88 -13.93
N VAL A 198 -22.37 30.36 -13.80
CA VAL A 198 -22.61 28.95 -13.48
C VAL A 198 -22.07 28.06 -14.60
N TYR A 199 -22.27 28.48 -15.85
CA TYR A 199 -21.72 27.80 -17.02
C TYR A 199 -20.19 27.80 -16.99
N GLY A 200 -19.57 28.96 -16.75
CA GLY A 200 -18.11 29.06 -16.63
C GLY A 200 -17.54 28.16 -15.52
N LEU A 201 -18.24 28.06 -14.38
CA LEU A 201 -17.86 27.14 -13.30
C LEU A 201 -18.00 25.66 -13.72
N SER A 202 -19.09 25.30 -14.39
CA SER A 202 -19.29 23.95 -14.92
C SER A 202 -18.15 23.56 -15.87
N LEU A 203 -17.77 24.47 -16.77
CA LEU A 203 -16.73 24.25 -17.76
C LEU A 203 -15.33 24.12 -17.12
N GLN A 204 -15.07 24.89 -16.05
CA GLN A 204 -13.85 24.73 -15.24
C GLN A 204 -13.82 23.41 -14.47
N ASN A 205 -14.95 22.96 -13.95
CA ASN A 205 -15.06 21.66 -13.27
C ASN A 205 -14.82 20.52 -14.25
N GLU A 206 -15.45 20.54 -15.43
CA GLU A 206 -15.21 19.56 -16.51
C GLU A 206 -13.73 19.54 -16.92
N ARG A 207 -13.11 20.71 -17.11
CA ARG A 207 -11.67 20.81 -17.41
C ARG A 207 -10.82 20.12 -16.33
N THR A 208 -11.14 20.38 -15.06
CA THR A 208 -10.40 19.83 -13.92
C THR A 208 -10.55 18.32 -13.83
N LEU A 209 -11.76 17.81 -14.04
CA LEU A 209 -12.05 16.38 -14.08
C LEU A 209 -11.27 15.68 -15.20
N LEU A 210 -11.27 16.24 -16.41
CA LEU A 210 -10.54 15.67 -17.54
C LEU A 210 -9.03 15.67 -17.33
N LEU A 211 -8.45 16.76 -16.84
CA LEU A 211 -7.01 16.82 -16.54
C LEU A 211 -6.61 15.80 -15.49
N ARG A 212 -7.43 15.61 -14.47
CA ARG A 212 -7.18 14.62 -13.42
C ARG A 212 -7.29 13.20 -13.93
N ALA A 213 -8.35 12.88 -14.68
CA ALA A 213 -8.51 11.57 -15.30
C ALA A 213 -7.34 11.23 -16.24
N ALA A 214 -6.77 12.23 -16.93
CA ALA A 214 -5.56 12.04 -17.72
C ALA A 214 -4.32 11.74 -16.84
N GLN A 215 -4.11 12.49 -15.76
CA GLN A 215 -3.02 12.25 -14.81
C GLN A 215 -3.10 10.87 -14.15
N ASP A 216 -4.30 10.41 -13.83
CA ASP A 216 -4.51 9.10 -13.20
C ASP A 216 -4.11 7.93 -14.13
N VAL A 217 -4.06 8.15 -15.45
CA VAL A 217 -3.65 7.14 -16.44
C VAL A 217 -2.24 7.33 -17.00
N GLU A 218 -1.64 8.52 -16.89
CA GLU A 218 -0.34 8.93 -17.52
C GLU A 218 0.89 8.13 -17.03
N PHE A 219 0.77 7.29 -16.01
CA PHE A 219 1.90 6.56 -15.42
C PHE A 219 1.63 5.05 -15.22
N LEU A 220 0.67 4.47 -15.93
CA LEU A 220 0.36 3.05 -15.77
C LEU A 220 1.47 2.16 -16.34
N ASP A 221 2.14 2.58 -17.40
CA ASP A 221 3.28 1.89 -18.00
C ASP A 221 4.66 2.36 -17.48
N ARG A 222 4.69 3.37 -16.61
CA ARG A 222 5.88 4.04 -16.04
C ARG A 222 6.69 4.86 -17.05
N GLU A 223 6.14 5.15 -18.21
CA GLU A 223 6.68 6.11 -19.15
C GLU A 223 6.02 7.49 -18.90
N GLU A 224 6.58 8.56 -19.48
CA GLU A 224 6.03 9.91 -19.33
C GLU A 224 5.12 10.20 -20.52
N GLY A 225 3.88 10.64 -20.25
CA GLY A 225 2.85 10.92 -21.25
C GLY A 225 1.90 9.75 -21.49
N LEU A 226 0.78 9.99 -22.17
CA LEU A 226 -0.21 8.95 -22.40
C LEU A 226 0.11 8.13 -23.65
N SER A 227 0.29 6.83 -23.47
CA SER A 227 0.32 5.84 -24.54
C SER A 227 -1.09 5.64 -25.16
N GLN A 228 -1.14 4.99 -26.34
CA GLN A 228 -2.42 4.70 -27.01
C GLN A 228 -3.37 3.86 -26.14
N GLN A 229 -2.83 2.95 -25.32
CA GLN A 229 -3.64 2.10 -24.45
C GLN A 229 -4.18 2.89 -23.25
N GLU A 230 -3.36 3.76 -22.65
CA GLU A 230 -3.78 4.65 -21.56
C GLU A 230 -4.81 5.66 -22.04
N PHE A 231 -4.66 6.17 -23.27
CA PHE A 231 -5.66 7.03 -23.89
C PHE A 231 -7.01 6.34 -24.07
N GLN A 232 -7.04 5.05 -24.44
CA GLN A 232 -8.31 4.30 -24.47
C GLN A 232 -8.94 4.17 -23.08
N ARG A 233 -8.13 3.97 -22.03
CA ARG A 233 -8.62 3.95 -20.65
C ARG A 233 -9.15 5.31 -20.22
N PHE A 234 -8.47 6.39 -20.59
CA PHE A 234 -8.95 7.76 -20.41
C PHE A 234 -10.33 7.94 -21.01
N LEU A 235 -10.56 7.52 -22.26
CA LEU A 235 -11.89 7.61 -22.90
C LEU A 235 -12.99 6.83 -22.15
N HIS A 236 -12.65 5.81 -21.37
CA HIS A 236 -13.60 5.09 -20.53
C HIS A 236 -13.89 5.78 -19.19
N LEU A 237 -12.97 6.62 -18.69
CA LEU A 237 -13.12 7.40 -17.47
C LEU A 237 -13.92 8.70 -17.68
N ILE A 238 -14.02 9.15 -18.92
CA ILE A 238 -14.75 10.38 -19.27
C ILE A 238 -16.28 10.15 -19.21
N PRO A 239 -17.06 11.09 -18.64
CA PRO A 239 -18.51 11.06 -18.68
C PRO A 239 -19.09 10.90 -20.10
N GLN A 240 -20.20 10.18 -20.22
CA GLN A 240 -20.79 9.80 -21.52
C GLN A 240 -21.08 11.02 -22.43
N HIS A 241 -21.56 12.13 -21.86
CA HIS A 241 -21.88 13.34 -22.61
C HIS A 241 -20.64 14.03 -23.23
N LEU A 242 -19.45 13.86 -22.64
CA LEU A 242 -18.19 14.33 -23.21
C LEU A 242 -17.62 13.33 -24.22
N ARG A 243 -17.82 12.02 -23.96
CA ARG A 243 -17.41 10.97 -24.89
C ARG A 243 -18.13 11.04 -26.23
N GLU A 244 -19.45 11.28 -26.22
CA GLU A 244 -20.24 11.47 -27.46
C GLU A 244 -19.71 12.64 -28.30
N ARG A 245 -19.17 13.67 -27.65
CA ARG A 245 -18.54 14.82 -28.33
C ARG A 245 -17.20 14.44 -28.92
N PHE A 246 -16.41 13.67 -28.20
CA PHE A 246 -15.15 13.11 -28.67
C PHE A 246 -15.35 12.28 -29.95
N GLU A 247 -16.40 11.45 -29.96
CA GLU A 247 -16.78 10.65 -31.13
C GLU A 247 -17.24 11.54 -32.30
N LYS A 248 -17.88 12.68 -32.01
CA LYS A 248 -18.34 13.65 -33.01
C LYS A 248 -17.23 14.49 -33.62
N SER A 249 -16.24 14.90 -32.83
CA SER A 249 -15.09 15.70 -33.30
C SER A 249 -14.09 14.87 -34.11
N LYS A 250 -14.21 13.52 -34.08
CA LYS A 250 -13.36 12.57 -34.81
C LYS A 250 -11.87 12.76 -34.54
N MET A 251 -11.51 13.30 -33.37
CA MET A 251 -10.12 13.40 -32.97
C MET A 251 -9.59 12.00 -32.70
N THR A 252 -8.60 11.57 -33.47
CA THR A 252 -7.92 10.29 -33.27
C THR A 252 -6.67 10.50 -32.44
N PHE A 253 -6.25 9.49 -31.68
CA PHE A 253 -5.00 9.51 -30.92
C PHE A 253 -3.81 10.00 -31.77
N GLU A 254 -3.70 9.50 -33.00
CA GLU A 254 -2.66 9.87 -33.96
C GLU A 254 -2.67 11.35 -34.36
N SER A 255 -3.83 12.00 -34.34
CA SER A 255 -3.94 13.43 -34.65
C SER A 255 -3.48 14.33 -33.50
N ILE A 256 -3.47 13.79 -32.28
CA ILE A 256 -3.17 14.52 -31.04
C ILE A 256 -1.71 14.28 -30.64
N ALA A 257 -1.28 13.01 -30.61
CA ALA A 257 0.02 12.54 -30.15
C ALA A 257 1.19 12.83 -31.11
N GLY A 258 0.99 13.70 -32.10
CA GLY A 258 2.02 14.13 -33.04
C GLY A 258 2.83 12.99 -33.70
N ALA A 259 4.15 13.15 -33.69
CA ALA A 259 5.11 12.26 -34.35
C ALA A 259 5.81 11.29 -33.37
N ASP A 260 5.71 11.57 -32.08
CA ASP A 260 6.26 10.81 -30.96
C ASP A 260 5.31 9.73 -30.43
N HIS A 261 4.04 9.73 -30.87
CA HIS A 261 3.04 8.73 -30.51
C HIS A 261 2.76 8.64 -29.00
N VAL A 262 3.04 9.72 -28.28
CA VAL A 262 2.79 9.89 -26.85
C VAL A 262 2.12 11.25 -26.69
N ILE A 263 1.01 11.30 -25.96
CA ILE A 263 0.34 12.59 -25.70
C ILE A 263 0.96 13.20 -24.46
N ASP A 264 1.63 14.35 -24.63
CA ASP A 264 2.18 15.09 -23.50
C ASP A 264 1.09 15.90 -22.75
N HIS A 265 1.41 16.40 -21.56
CA HIS A 265 0.47 17.21 -20.78
C HIS A 265 -0.03 18.47 -21.52
N ARG A 266 0.75 19.04 -22.45
CA ARG A 266 0.37 20.25 -23.18
C ARG A 266 -0.61 19.93 -24.31
N GLU A 267 -0.38 18.85 -25.02
CA GLU A 267 -1.26 18.29 -26.05
C GLU A 267 -2.59 17.85 -25.43
N MET A 268 -2.54 17.19 -24.26
CA MET A 268 -3.75 16.83 -23.52
C MET A 268 -4.54 18.08 -23.09
N ALA A 269 -3.86 19.11 -22.54
CA ALA A 269 -4.52 20.36 -22.18
C ALA A 269 -5.13 21.07 -23.40
N GLY A 270 -4.44 21.08 -24.54
CA GLY A 270 -4.95 21.67 -25.79
C GLY A 270 -6.15 20.91 -26.36
N LEU A 271 -6.16 19.59 -26.24
CA LEU A 271 -7.28 18.73 -26.60
C LEU A 271 -8.50 19.02 -25.73
N ILE A 272 -8.32 19.12 -24.41
CA ILE A 272 -9.39 19.46 -23.47
C ILE A 272 -9.94 20.85 -23.80
N ASP A 273 -9.07 21.82 -24.05
CA ASP A 273 -9.47 23.18 -24.43
C ASP A 273 -10.27 23.19 -25.74
N THR A 274 -9.88 22.39 -26.72
CA THR A 274 -10.61 22.31 -28.00
C THR A 274 -11.99 21.67 -27.82
N LEU A 275 -12.10 20.62 -27.00
CA LEU A 275 -13.39 19.99 -26.69
C LEU A 275 -14.35 20.92 -25.95
N LEU A 276 -13.81 21.74 -25.04
CA LEU A 276 -14.60 22.70 -24.28
C LEU A 276 -14.94 23.95 -25.11
N ALA A 277 -14.09 24.39 -26.04
CA ALA A 277 -14.35 25.53 -26.92
C ALA A 277 -15.53 25.28 -27.89
N GLU A 278 -15.71 24.05 -28.39
CA GLU A 278 -16.90 23.69 -29.19
C GLU A 278 -18.22 23.85 -28.40
N ASN A 279 -18.15 23.87 -27.07
CA ASN A 279 -19.28 24.05 -26.18
C ASN A 279 -19.73 25.52 -26.15
N GLU A 280 -18.77 26.46 -26.16
CA GLU A 280 -19.04 27.90 -26.17
C GLU A 280 -19.68 28.37 -27.49
N GLU A 281 -19.25 27.81 -28.63
CA GLU A 281 -19.69 28.24 -29.96
C GLU A 281 -21.16 27.86 -30.26
N LYS A 282 -21.63 26.70 -29.78
CA LYS A 282 -23.03 26.28 -29.94
C LYS A 282 -24.00 27.14 -29.13
N LEU A 283 -23.59 27.59 -27.95
CA LEU A 283 -24.43 28.43 -27.09
C LEU A 283 -24.54 29.85 -27.64
N CYS A 284 -23.46 30.38 -28.23
CA CYS A 284 -23.50 31.68 -28.92
C CYS A 284 -24.36 31.64 -30.19
N ALA A 285 -24.49 30.49 -30.84
CA ALA A 285 -25.33 30.33 -32.04
C ALA A 285 -26.82 30.09 -31.73
N SER A 286 -27.16 29.71 -30.49
CA SER A 286 -28.54 29.41 -30.05
C SER A 286 -29.18 30.49 -29.17
N GLY A 287 -28.43 31.53 -28.77
CA GLY A 287 -28.93 32.72 -28.05
C GLY A 287 -29.31 33.85 -29.00
#